data_AF-A0A436H1Q5-F1
#
_entry.id   AF-A0A436H1Q5-F1
#
_cell.length_a   1.000
_cell.length_b   1.000
_cell.length_c   1.000
_cell.angle_alpha   90.00
_cell.angle_beta   90.00
_cell.angle_gamma   90.00
#
_symmetry.space_group_name_H-M   'P 1'
#
loop_
_entity.id
_entity.type
_entity.pdbx_description
1 polymer ?
#
loop_
_entity_poly.entity_id
_entity_poly.type
_entity_poly.pdbx_seq_one_letter_code
_entity_poly.pdbx_strand_id
1 'polypeptide(L)'
;MNRSPDGRGLGKPDVLIVADDITGALDTAGYFASPEKPVKVWLDLPPGLSGCNAIDLDSRDLGERAAYDRVTGVFADRKAGARSLSFKKIDSVMRGHPVAESVAAFRAGRFRRALFAPAFPALGRATVNGRQHVVSQDGITPVGPALVDALLGHGVPAAMIGEACASEGFFVADASSDAELAAAIAAFGVDSEDLYVGSGGLAS
;
A
#
# COMPACT_ATOMS: atom_id res chain seq x y z
N MET A 1 -45.96 12.13 -7.05
CA MET A 1 -44.71 12.68 -6.46
C MET A 1 -43.55 11.88 -7.02
N ASN A 2 -42.88 12.43 -8.03
CA ASN A 2 -41.73 11.82 -8.70
C ASN A 2 -40.50 12.01 -7.81
N ARG A 3 -39.84 10.91 -7.41
CA ARG A 3 -38.44 10.97 -6.97
C ARG A 3 -37.59 10.52 -8.14
N SER A 4 -36.82 11.46 -8.69
CA SER A 4 -35.81 11.21 -9.71
C SER A 4 -34.69 10.30 -9.17
N PRO A 5 -34.10 9.42 -10.00
CA PRO A 5 -32.93 8.65 -9.63
C PRO A 5 -31.68 9.46 -9.99
N ASP A 6 -31.18 10.25 -9.06
CA ASP A 6 -29.94 11.00 -9.21
C ASP A 6 -28.75 10.07 -8.96
N GLY A 7 -28.57 9.08 -9.84
CA GLY A 7 -27.35 8.28 -9.96
C GLY A 7 -26.22 9.09 -10.57
N ARG A 8 -25.82 10.20 -9.93
CA ARG A 8 -24.54 10.86 -10.27
C ARG A 8 -23.43 9.93 -9.83
N GLY A 9 -22.79 9.29 -10.81
CA GLY A 9 -21.68 8.37 -10.60
C GLY A 9 -20.65 8.98 -9.65
N LEU A 10 -20.39 8.28 -8.56
CA LEU A 10 -19.27 8.58 -7.69
C LEU A 10 -18.01 8.37 -8.55
N GLY A 11 -17.38 9.46 -9.00
CA GLY A 11 -16.08 9.37 -9.66
C GLY A 11 -15.09 8.60 -8.77
N LYS A 12 -14.08 7.96 -9.38
CA LYS A 12 -13.03 7.22 -8.64
C LYS A 12 -12.58 8.01 -7.40
N PRO A 13 -12.37 7.39 -6.23
CA PRO A 13 -11.90 8.11 -5.05
C PRO A 13 -10.57 8.82 -5.34
N ASP A 14 -10.27 9.89 -4.60
CA ASP A 14 -8.94 10.48 -4.66
C ASP A 14 -7.92 9.47 -4.08
N VAL A 15 -6.63 9.62 -4.40
CA VAL A 15 -5.59 8.72 -3.90
C VAL A 15 -4.52 9.50 -3.12
N LEU A 16 -4.06 8.94 -2.02
CA LEU A 16 -2.85 9.34 -1.31
C LEU A 16 -1.84 8.20 -1.40
N ILE A 17 -0.80 8.39 -2.21
CA ILE A 17 0.34 7.50 -2.33
C ILE A 17 1.45 8.03 -1.45
N VAL A 18 2.01 7.18 -0.59
CA VAL A 18 3.18 7.51 0.23
C VAL A 18 4.27 6.50 -0.11
N ALA A 19 5.38 6.96 -0.67
CA ALA A 19 6.50 6.13 -1.11
C ALA A 19 7.74 6.38 -0.27
N ASP A 20 8.64 5.40 -0.24
CA ASP A 20 9.97 5.51 0.38
C ASP A 20 11.02 6.18 -0.52
N ASP A 21 10.76 6.24 -1.84
CA ASP A 21 11.60 6.91 -2.83
C ASP A 21 10.82 7.56 -3.99
N ILE A 22 11.49 8.48 -4.70
CA ILE A 22 10.92 9.20 -5.85
C ILE A 22 10.52 8.30 -7.02
N THR A 23 11.32 7.25 -7.29
CA THR A 23 11.04 6.34 -8.41
C THR A 23 9.76 5.56 -8.16
N GLY A 24 9.56 5.05 -6.94
CA GLY A 24 8.33 4.39 -6.53
C GLY A 24 7.13 5.33 -6.54
N ALA A 25 7.29 6.57 -6.07
CA ALA A 25 6.24 7.58 -6.12
C ALA A 25 5.75 7.84 -7.56
N LEU A 26 6.68 8.07 -8.48
CA LEU A 26 6.38 8.33 -9.90
C LEU A 26 5.74 7.12 -10.60
N ASP A 27 6.31 5.94 -10.41
CA ASP A 27 5.81 4.68 -10.97
C ASP A 27 4.35 4.44 -10.54
N THR A 28 4.10 4.51 -9.23
CA THR A 28 2.75 4.29 -8.67
C THR A 28 1.78 5.40 -9.10
N ALA A 29 2.21 6.67 -9.11
CA ALA A 29 1.39 7.77 -9.59
C ALA A 29 0.92 7.55 -11.04
N GLY A 30 1.75 6.95 -11.90
CA GLY A 30 1.41 6.62 -13.28
C GLY A 30 0.20 5.68 -13.41
N TYR A 31 0.05 4.70 -12.51
CA TYR A 31 -1.09 3.77 -12.51
C TYR A 31 -2.41 4.41 -12.06
N PHE A 32 -2.33 5.40 -11.15
CA PHE A 32 -3.52 6.07 -10.61
C PHE A 32 -3.93 7.33 -11.38
N ALA A 33 -3.01 7.97 -12.10
CA ALA A 33 -3.28 9.21 -12.80
C ALA A 33 -4.22 9.02 -14.01
N SER A 34 -5.15 9.95 -14.17
CA SER A 34 -5.93 10.12 -15.40
C SER A 34 -5.99 11.58 -15.81
N PRO A 35 -6.36 11.90 -17.06
CA PRO A 35 -6.56 13.29 -17.48
C PRO A 35 -7.55 14.08 -16.60
N GLU A 36 -8.57 13.40 -16.05
CA GLU A 36 -9.59 13.99 -15.18
C GLU A 36 -9.16 14.07 -13.71
N LYS A 37 -8.21 13.22 -13.30
CA LYS A 37 -7.67 13.13 -11.93
C LYS A 37 -6.15 12.99 -11.96
N PRO A 38 -5.41 14.08 -12.25
CA PRO A 38 -3.96 14.05 -12.21
C PRO A 38 -3.46 13.81 -10.77
N VAL A 39 -2.39 13.04 -10.64
CA VAL A 39 -1.70 12.82 -9.36
C VAL A 39 -0.54 13.81 -9.25
N LYS A 40 -0.53 14.64 -8.20
CA LYS A 40 0.59 15.53 -7.91
C LYS A 40 1.66 14.79 -7.14
N VAL A 41 2.91 14.82 -7.62
CA VAL A 41 4.05 14.18 -6.96
C VAL A 41 4.83 15.22 -6.18
N TRP A 42 5.12 14.94 -4.91
CA TRP A 42 5.79 15.82 -3.98
C TRP A 42 7.07 15.17 -3.45
N LEU A 43 8.15 15.96 -3.35
CA LEU A 43 9.44 15.54 -2.75
C LEU A 43 9.49 15.74 -1.23
N ASP A 44 8.45 16.35 -0.68
CA ASP A 44 8.30 16.70 0.73
C ASP A 44 6.80 16.75 1.06
N LEU A 45 6.46 16.90 2.35
CA LEU A 45 5.09 17.10 2.80
C LEU A 45 4.49 18.37 2.16
N PRO A 46 3.38 18.25 1.41
CA PRO A 46 2.70 19.43 0.87
C PRO A 46 2.03 20.23 1.99
N PRO A 47 1.83 21.55 1.79
CA PRO A 47 1.12 22.39 2.76
C PRO A 47 -0.36 22.00 2.95
N GLY A 48 -0.91 21.14 2.09
CA GLY A 48 -2.23 20.56 2.23
C GLY A 48 -2.46 19.41 1.26
N LEU A 49 -3.22 18.41 1.71
CA LEU A 49 -3.61 17.24 0.91
C LEU A 49 -5.01 17.45 0.35
N SER A 50 -5.09 17.74 -0.95
CA SER A 50 -6.34 17.84 -1.70
C SER A 50 -6.17 17.16 -3.06
N GLY A 51 -7.18 16.42 -3.51
CA GLY A 51 -7.09 15.64 -4.75
C GLY A 51 -6.14 14.44 -4.62
N CYS A 52 -5.65 13.97 -5.77
CA CYS A 52 -4.70 12.86 -5.83
C CYS A 52 -3.25 13.32 -5.60
N ASN A 53 -2.55 12.69 -4.66
CA ASN A 53 -1.20 13.05 -4.27
C ASN A 53 -0.32 11.79 -4.16
N ALA A 54 0.93 11.92 -4.57
CA ALA A 54 2.00 10.98 -4.29
C ALA A 54 3.13 11.73 -3.58
N ILE A 55 3.63 11.18 -2.47
CA ILE A 55 4.65 11.81 -1.65
C ILE A 55 5.83 10.87 -1.56
N ASP A 56 6.99 11.35 -2.00
CA ASP A 56 8.28 10.75 -1.70
C ASP A 56 8.72 11.21 -0.31
N LEU A 57 9.06 10.27 0.56
CA LEU A 57 9.58 10.56 1.91
C LEU A 57 11.09 10.45 2.03
N ASP A 58 11.78 10.06 0.96
CA ASP A 58 13.23 9.79 0.93
C ASP A 58 13.67 9.00 2.18
N SER A 59 12.89 7.96 2.50
CA SER A 59 12.98 7.24 3.79
C SER A 59 13.77 5.96 3.72
N ARG A 60 14.06 5.47 2.52
CA ARG A 60 14.70 4.16 2.29
C ARG A 60 16.03 3.99 3.03
N ASP A 61 16.88 5.01 2.99
CA ASP A 61 18.23 4.95 3.55
C ASP A 61 18.31 5.46 4.99
N LEU A 62 17.17 5.84 5.59
CA LEU A 62 17.12 6.24 6.99
C LEU A 62 17.20 5.04 7.93
N GLY A 63 17.44 5.32 9.21
CA GLY A 63 17.18 4.36 10.27
C GLY A 63 15.68 4.12 10.44
N GLU A 64 15.30 2.92 10.88
CA GLU A 64 13.90 2.46 11.01
C GLU A 64 13.01 3.48 11.75
N ARG A 65 13.49 4.01 12.87
CA ARG A 65 12.73 4.98 13.67
C ARG A 65 12.42 6.27 12.90
N ALA A 66 13.40 6.80 12.17
CA ALA A 66 13.21 8.03 11.40
C ALA A 66 12.27 7.81 10.21
N ALA A 67 12.36 6.66 9.53
CA ALA A 67 11.42 6.28 8.48
C ALA A 67 9.98 6.14 9.03
N TYR A 68 9.82 5.46 10.17
CA TYR A 68 8.55 5.32 10.88
C TYR A 68 7.94 6.69 11.24
N ASP A 69 8.74 7.60 11.80
CA ASP A 69 8.27 8.92 12.22
C ASP A 69 7.87 9.80 11.02
N ARG A 70 8.60 9.74 9.88
CA ARG A 70 8.21 10.44 8.65
C ARG A 70 6.84 9.98 8.14
N VAL A 71 6.62 8.67 8.06
CA VAL A 71 5.33 8.13 7.63
C VAL A 71 4.21 8.50 8.60
N THR A 72 4.49 8.44 9.91
CA THR A 72 3.53 8.87 10.95
C THR A 72 3.08 10.31 10.72
N GLY A 73 4.01 11.22 10.40
CA GLY A 73 3.71 12.63 10.15
C GLY A 73 2.75 12.86 8.98
N VAL A 74 2.85 12.05 7.91
CA VAL A 74 1.94 12.14 6.75
C VAL A 74 0.51 11.73 7.12
N PHE A 75 0.37 10.66 7.88
CA PHE A 75 -0.93 10.05 8.16
C PHE A 75 -1.60 10.57 9.44
N ALA A 76 -0.89 11.32 10.30
CA ALA A 76 -1.41 11.83 11.57
C ALA A 76 -2.67 12.68 11.41
N ASP A 77 -2.75 13.47 10.34
CA ASP A 77 -3.89 14.36 10.05
C ASP A 77 -4.93 13.73 9.13
N ARG A 78 -4.80 12.44 8.78
CA ARG A 78 -5.80 11.73 7.99
C ARG A 78 -7.12 11.69 8.76
N LYS A 79 -8.14 12.36 8.22
CA LYS A 79 -9.51 12.30 8.76
C LYS A 79 -10.20 11.04 8.23
N ALA A 80 -10.62 10.16 9.12
CA ALA A 80 -11.50 9.04 8.78
C ALA A 80 -12.76 9.54 8.06
N GLY A 81 -13.20 8.86 7.00
CA GLY A 81 -14.32 9.28 6.17
C GLY A 81 -13.95 10.19 5.00
N ALA A 82 -12.68 10.62 4.90
CA ALA A 82 -12.15 11.16 3.65
C ALA A 82 -12.09 10.02 2.64
N ARG A 83 -12.97 10.03 1.64
CA ARG A 83 -13.08 9.02 0.57
C ARG A 83 -11.84 9.02 -0.34
N SER A 84 -10.69 8.69 0.23
CA SER A 84 -9.39 8.70 -0.42
C SER A 84 -8.69 7.37 -0.18
N LEU A 85 -8.41 6.65 -1.26
CA LEU A 85 -7.63 5.43 -1.23
C LEU A 85 -6.23 5.75 -0.71
N SER A 86 -5.78 5.04 0.32
CA SER A 86 -4.45 5.23 0.90
C SER A 86 -3.53 4.09 0.45
N PHE A 87 -2.43 4.43 -0.19
CA PHE A 87 -1.48 3.48 -0.75
C PHE A 87 -0.09 3.75 -0.19
N LYS A 88 0.46 2.81 0.61
CA LYS A 88 1.86 2.82 1.00
C LYS A 88 2.66 2.04 -0.04
N LYS A 89 3.36 2.78 -0.89
CA LYS A 89 4.31 2.23 -1.86
C LYS A 89 5.60 1.81 -1.14
N ILE A 90 6.00 0.57 -1.41
CA ILE A 90 7.23 -0.05 -0.89
C ILE A 90 8.07 -0.65 -2.02
N ASP A 91 9.34 -0.92 -1.75
CA ASP A 91 10.24 -1.61 -2.66
C ASP A 91 9.88 -3.10 -2.81
N SER A 92 9.78 -3.61 -4.04
CA SER A 92 9.38 -5.00 -4.30
C SER A 92 10.43 -6.03 -3.88
N VAL A 93 11.66 -5.61 -3.61
CA VAL A 93 12.73 -6.45 -3.03
C VAL A 93 13.00 -6.14 -1.56
N MET A 94 12.07 -5.44 -0.90
CA MET A 94 12.04 -5.18 0.53
C MET A 94 13.22 -4.38 1.09
N ARG A 95 13.84 -3.48 0.31
CA ARG A 95 14.84 -2.53 0.82
C ARG A 95 14.20 -1.46 1.71
N GLY A 96 15.00 -0.87 2.61
CA GLY A 96 14.54 0.10 3.60
C GLY A 96 13.76 -0.56 4.74
N HIS A 97 12.68 0.08 5.19
CA HIS A 97 11.86 -0.40 6.32
C HIS A 97 10.38 -0.64 5.96
N PRO A 98 10.04 -1.45 4.92
CA PRO A 98 8.66 -1.59 4.45
C PRO A 98 7.66 -1.97 5.54
N VAL A 99 8.03 -2.90 6.44
CA VAL A 99 7.13 -3.36 7.50
C VAL A 99 6.88 -2.26 8.53
N ALA A 100 7.94 -1.65 9.08
CA ALA A 100 7.83 -0.61 10.08
C ALA A 100 7.08 0.63 9.56
N GLU A 101 7.39 1.05 8.32
CA GLU A 101 6.68 2.14 7.66
C GLU A 101 5.21 1.83 7.42
N SER A 102 4.87 0.61 7.02
CA SER A 102 3.48 0.19 6.84
C SER A 102 2.71 0.20 8.15
N VAL A 103 3.35 -0.26 9.25
CA VAL A 103 2.77 -0.20 10.60
C VAL A 103 2.56 1.25 11.04
N ALA A 104 3.50 2.15 10.73
CA ALA A 104 3.36 3.58 10.99
C ALA A 104 2.13 4.15 10.27
N ALA A 105 1.99 3.88 8.97
CA ALA A 105 0.85 4.32 8.18
C ALA A 105 -0.47 3.77 8.74
N PHE A 106 -0.51 2.47 9.05
CA PHE A 106 -1.68 1.79 9.62
C PHE A 106 -2.15 2.43 10.92
N ARG A 107 -1.22 2.65 11.86
CA ARG A 107 -1.52 3.24 13.18
C ARG A 107 -1.90 4.71 13.09
N ALA A 108 -1.08 5.50 12.40
CA ALA A 108 -1.28 6.95 12.31
C ALA A 108 -2.56 7.29 11.55
N GLY A 109 -2.85 6.57 10.46
CA GLY A 109 -4.05 6.76 9.66
C GLY A 109 -5.30 6.08 10.22
N ARG A 110 -5.17 5.39 11.38
CA ARG A 110 -6.24 4.72 12.13
C ARG A 110 -7.02 3.72 11.28
N PHE A 111 -6.31 3.03 10.40
CA PHE A 111 -6.89 2.01 9.53
C PHE A 111 -7.30 0.80 10.37
N ARG A 112 -8.44 0.18 10.02
CA ARG A 112 -8.87 -1.08 10.64
C ARG A 112 -8.30 -2.28 9.89
N ARG A 113 -8.10 -2.16 8.59
CA ARG A 113 -7.61 -3.22 7.72
C ARG A 113 -6.56 -2.69 6.76
N ALA A 114 -5.59 -3.54 6.43
CA ALA A 114 -4.60 -3.27 5.42
C ALA A 114 -4.33 -4.52 4.57
N LEU A 115 -4.23 -4.36 3.25
CA LEU A 115 -3.74 -5.39 2.35
C LEU A 115 -2.24 -5.19 2.14
N PHE A 116 -1.43 -6.20 2.44
CA PHE A 116 0.02 -6.20 2.19
C PHE A 116 0.35 -7.19 1.08
N ALA A 117 0.64 -6.69 -0.11
CA ALA A 117 0.96 -7.48 -1.29
C ALA A 117 2.19 -6.89 -2.01
N PRO A 118 3.42 -7.32 -1.66
CA PRO A 118 4.64 -6.76 -2.22
C PRO A 118 5.00 -7.29 -3.60
N ALA A 119 4.38 -8.38 -4.07
CA ALA A 119 4.67 -9.01 -5.36
C ALA A 119 4.66 -8.01 -6.52
N PHE A 120 5.54 -8.24 -7.49
CA PHE A 120 5.58 -7.54 -8.77
C PHE A 120 5.93 -8.56 -9.88
N PRO A 121 4.94 -9.35 -10.32
CA PRO A 121 5.16 -10.49 -11.22
C PRO A 121 5.86 -10.12 -12.52
N ALA A 122 5.49 -8.98 -13.13
CA ALA A 122 6.12 -8.47 -14.35
C ALA A 122 7.64 -8.22 -14.21
N LEU A 123 8.12 -8.03 -12.97
CA LEU A 123 9.53 -7.86 -12.66
C LEU A 123 10.15 -9.12 -12.03
N GLY A 124 9.46 -10.26 -12.04
CA GLY A 124 9.96 -11.49 -11.40
C GLY A 124 10.03 -11.40 -9.88
N ARG A 125 9.11 -10.65 -9.24
CA ARG A 125 8.98 -10.63 -7.78
C ARG A 125 7.68 -11.31 -7.37
N ALA A 126 7.77 -12.29 -6.48
CA ALA A 126 6.63 -13.10 -6.05
C ALA A 126 6.58 -13.21 -4.52
N THR A 127 5.38 -13.23 -3.96
CA THR A 127 5.13 -13.56 -2.56
C THR A 127 4.59 -14.99 -2.48
N VAL A 128 5.26 -15.84 -1.71
CA VAL A 128 4.89 -17.26 -1.53
C VAL A 128 5.03 -17.61 -0.05
N ASN A 129 3.97 -18.15 0.55
CA ASN A 129 3.85 -18.44 1.97
C ASN A 129 4.23 -17.25 2.85
N GLY A 130 3.73 -16.05 2.50
CA GLY A 130 3.98 -14.82 3.25
C GLY A 130 5.44 -14.34 3.22
N ARG A 131 6.25 -14.83 2.26
CA ARG A 131 7.63 -14.42 2.04
C ARG A 131 7.82 -13.87 0.64
N GLN A 132 8.48 -12.72 0.53
CA GLN A 132 8.80 -12.12 -0.76
C GLN A 132 10.05 -12.76 -1.36
N HIS A 133 10.06 -12.95 -2.67
CA HIS A 133 11.14 -13.56 -3.42
C HIS A 133 11.47 -12.78 -4.69
N VAL A 134 12.74 -12.83 -5.09
CA VAL A 134 13.21 -12.47 -6.42
C VAL A 134 13.40 -13.75 -7.22
N VAL A 135 12.77 -13.81 -8.39
CA VAL A 135 12.89 -14.88 -9.38
C VAL A 135 13.83 -14.39 -10.47
N SER A 136 14.98 -15.05 -10.61
CA SER A 136 15.96 -14.78 -11.66
C SER A 136 16.32 -16.08 -12.38
N GLN A 137 17.19 -15.99 -13.39
CA GLN A 137 17.75 -17.16 -14.07
C GLN A 137 18.58 -18.04 -13.13
N ASP A 138 19.14 -17.44 -12.07
CA ASP A 138 19.98 -18.12 -11.07
C ASP A 138 19.16 -18.81 -9.97
N GLY A 139 17.84 -18.62 -9.96
CA GLY A 139 16.91 -19.27 -9.03
C GLY A 139 15.98 -18.31 -8.31
N ILE A 140 15.41 -18.78 -7.20
CA ILE A 140 14.46 -18.04 -6.37
C ILE A 140 15.15 -17.68 -5.05
N THR A 141 15.28 -16.39 -4.77
CA THR A 141 15.95 -15.90 -3.55
C THR A 141 14.95 -15.17 -2.65
N PRO A 142 14.80 -15.54 -1.37
CA PRO A 142 13.95 -14.80 -0.45
C PRO A 142 14.55 -13.44 -0.14
N VAL A 143 13.69 -12.42 -0.04
CA VAL A 143 14.04 -11.05 0.30
C VAL A 143 13.13 -10.55 1.42
N GLY A 144 13.73 -9.86 2.39
CA GLY A 144 13.01 -9.40 3.58
C GLY A 144 12.56 -10.52 4.54
N PRO A 145 11.73 -10.16 5.53
CA PRO A 145 11.29 -11.09 6.57
C PRO A 145 10.09 -11.95 6.14
N ALA A 146 9.67 -12.89 7.00
CA ALA A 146 8.32 -13.44 6.91
C ALA A 146 7.33 -12.35 7.31
N LEU A 147 6.43 -11.98 6.39
CA LEU A 147 5.65 -10.74 6.50
C LEU A 147 4.68 -10.78 7.68
N VAL A 148 3.94 -11.88 7.86
CA VAL A 148 3.00 -12.03 8.98
C VAL A 148 3.74 -11.96 10.31
N ASP A 149 4.82 -12.72 10.48
CA ASP A 149 5.61 -12.73 11.71
C ASP A 149 6.22 -11.35 12.01
N ALA A 150 6.71 -10.64 11.00
CA ALA A 150 7.27 -9.31 11.16
C ALA A 150 6.21 -8.31 11.63
N LEU A 151 5.02 -8.34 11.02
CA LEU A 151 3.89 -7.48 11.42
C LEU A 151 3.44 -7.79 12.85
N LEU A 152 3.31 -9.07 13.20
CA LEU A 152 3.00 -9.51 14.57
C LEU A 152 4.08 -9.06 15.56
N GLY A 153 5.35 -9.11 15.17
CA GLY A 153 6.49 -8.62 15.96
C GLY A 153 6.44 -7.12 16.25
N HIS A 154 5.81 -6.33 15.38
CA HIS A 154 5.51 -4.92 15.64
C HIS A 154 4.25 -4.69 16.48
N GLY A 155 3.56 -5.76 16.91
CA GLY A 155 2.36 -5.70 17.74
C GLY A 155 1.12 -5.23 16.99
N VAL A 156 0.99 -5.57 15.71
CA VAL A 156 -0.26 -5.42 14.96
C VAL A 156 -0.80 -6.81 14.56
N PRO A 157 -2.12 -7.05 14.63
CA PRO A 157 -2.69 -8.28 14.11
C PRO A 157 -2.36 -8.45 12.62
N ALA A 158 -1.94 -9.64 12.23
CA ALA A 158 -1.68 -9.98 10.85
C ALA A 158 -2.00 -11.45 10.57
N ALA A 159 -2.48 -11.75 9.37
CA ALA A 159 -2.74 -13.10 8.89
C ALA A 159 -2.58 -13.16 7.36
N MET A 160 -2.49 -14.37 6.81
CA MET A 160 -2.61 -14.53 5.36
C MET A 160 -4.06 -14.28 4.93
N ILE A 161 -4.24 -13.75 3.72
CA ILE A 161 -5.58 -13.55 3.16
C ILE A 161 -6.31 -14.90 3.00
N GLY A 162 -7.60 -14.92 3.38
CA GLY A 162 -8.41 -16.15 3.35
C GLY A 162 -8.34 -16.99 4.63
N GLU A 163 -7.46 -16.67 5.57
CA GLU A 163 -7.46 -17.31 6.89
C GLU A 163 -8.51 -16.66 7.81
N ALA A 164 -9.38 -17.48 8.40
CA ALA A 164 -10.57 -17.04 9.14
C ALA A 164 -10.32 -16.31 10.48
N CYS A 165 -9.06 -16.00 10.80
CA CYS A 165 -8.66 -15.57 12.15
C CYS A 165 -8.68 -14.05 12.37
N ALA A 166 -8.61 -13.23 11.32
CA ALA A 166 -8.48 -11.78 11.45
C ALA A 166 -9.66 -11.05 10.77
N SER A 167 -10.40 -10.25 11.54
CA SER A 167 -11.37 -9.28 11.01
C SER A 167 -10.78 -7.87 10.84
N GLU A 168 -9.62 -7.62 11.47
CA GLU A 168 -8.88 -6.37 11.49
C GLU A 168 -7.38 -6.65 11.49
N GLY A 169 -6.59 -5.64 11.10
CA GLY A 169 -5.14 -5.74 10.98
C GLY A 169 -4.68 -5.89 9.53
N PHE A 170 -3.51 -6.50 9.37
CA PHE A 170 -2.91 -6.72 8.06
C PHE A 170 -3.29 -8.08 7.48
N PHE A 171 -3.62 -8.08 6.21
CA PHE A 171 -3.88 -9.27 5.40
C PHE A 171 -2.77 -9.37 4.38
N VAL A 172 -1.90 -10.38 4.53
CA VAL A 172 -0.79 -10.61 3.61
C VAL A 172 -1.27 -11.47 2.46
N ALA A 173 -0.99 -11.06 1.23
CA ALA A 173 -1.36 -11.81 0.04
C ALA A 173 -0.15 -12.44 -0.63
N ASP A 174 -0.25 -13.75 -0.88
CA ASP A 174 0.63 -14.42 -1.83
C ASP A 174 0.22 -14.06 -3.26
N ALA A 175 1.21 -13.89 -4.12
CA ALA A 175 1.01 -13.72 -5.55
C ALA A 175 2.32 -13.94 -6.32
N SER A 176 2.19 -14.65 -7.43
CA SER A 176 3.22 -14.92 -8.44
C SER A 176 2.80 -14.45 -9.84
N SER A 177 1.55 -13.98 -9.99
CA SER A 177 0.97 -13.43 -11.21
C SER A 177 0.04 -12.25 -10.93
N ASP A 178 -0.19 -11.40 -11.95
CA ASP A 178 -1.09 -10.25 -11.83
C ASP A 178 -2.54 -10.71 -11.58
N ALA A 179 -2.92 -11.89 -12.07
CA ALA A 179 -4.22 -12.51 -11.81
C ALA A 179 -4.39 -12.89 -10.33
N GLU A 180 -3.33 -13.37 -9.66
CA GLU A 180 -3.35 -13.65 -8.23
C GLU A 180 -3.41 -12.38 -7.39
N LEU A 181 -2.72 -11.30 -7.82
CA LEU A 181 -2.87 -9.98 -7.19
C LEU A 181 -4.31 -9.46 -7.30
N ALA A 182 -4.91 -9.55 -8.49
CA ALA A 182 -6.30 -9.17 -8.70
C ALA A 182 -7.27 -10.01 -7.83
N ALA A 183 -7.02 -11.32 -7.72
CA ALA A 183 -7.79 -12.21 -6.86
C ALA A 183 -7.64 -11.85 -5.37
N ALA A 184 -6.44 -11.47 -4.93
CA ALA A 184 -6.21 -11.02 -3.56
C ALA A 184 -6.93 -9.71 -3.25
N ILE A 185 -6.92 -8.73 -4.17
CA ILE A 185 -7.70 -7.49 -4.04
C ILE A 185 -9.20 -7.81 -3.93
N ALA A 186 -9.70 -8.72 -4.78
CA ALA A 186 -11.10 -9.13 -4.77
C ALA A 186 -11.49 -9.86 -3.47
N ALA A 187 -10.63 -10.75 -2.96
CA ALA A 187 -10.85 -11.47 -1.72
C ALA A 187 -10.75 -10.56 -0.48
N PHE A 188 -9.90 -9.55 -0.52
CA PHE A 188 -9.83 -8.52 0.52
C PHE A 188 -11.10 -7.66 0.50
N GLY A 189 -11.61 -7.35 -0.69
CA GLY A 189 -12.71 -6.40 -0.85
C GLY A 189 -12.21 -4.96 -0.73
N VAL A 190 -12.79 -4.07 -1.53
CA VAL A 190 -12.30 -2.69 -1.66
C VAL A 190 -13.12 -1.73 -0.80
N ASP A 191 -12.47 -1.07 0.15
CA ASP A 191 -13.02 0.05 0.92
C ASP A 191 -12.05 1.25 0.86
N SER A 192 -12.59 2.46 0.72
CA SER A 192 -11.80 3.70 0.77
C SER A 192 -11.17 3.96 2.14
N GLU A 193 -11.60 3.24 3.18
CA GLU A 193 -11.03 3.30 4.52
C GLU A 193 -9.95 2.25 4.79
N ASP A 194 -9.58 1.43 3.80
CA ASP A 194 -8.50 0.45 3.91
C ASP A 194 -7.15 1.03 3.46
N LEU A 195 -6.08 0.49 4.02
CA LEU A 195 -4.71 0.78 3.58
C LEU A 195 -4.23 -0.29 2.60
N TYR A 196 -3.73 0.12 1.45
CA TYR A 196 -3.06 -0.77 0.51
C TYR A 196 -1.55 -0.60 0.64
N VAL A 197 -0.83 -1.70 0.82
CA VAL A 197 0.63 -1.72 0.96
C VAL A 197 1.19 -2.64 -0.10
N GLY A 198 2.01 -2.10 -1.01
CA GLY A 198 2.55 -2.91 -2.07
C GLY A 198 3.54 -2.20 -2.96
N SER A 199 4.02 -2.93 -3.96
CA SER A 199 4.88 -2.40 -5.01
C SER A 199 4.04 -1.91 -6.21
N GLY A 200 4.69 -1.63 -7.35
CA GLY A 200 3.98 -1.28 -8.59
C GLY A 200 3.02 -2.39 -9.06
N GLY A 201 3.29 -3.66 -8.74
CA GLY A 201 2.40 -4.77 -9.09
C GLY A 201 1.02 -4.68 -8.43
N LEU A 202 0.92 -4.20 -7.18
CA LEU A 202 -0.38 -4.00 -6.53
C LEU A 202 -1.13 -2.78 -7.07
N ALA A 203 -0.40 -1.80 -7.61
CA ALA A 203 -0.97 -0.57 -8.15
C ALA A 203 -1.51 -0.74 -9.58
N SER A 204 -1.03 -1.74 -10.31
CA SER A 204 -1.32 -1.97 -11.74
C SER A 204 -2.70 -2.54 -12.05
#